data_AF-A0A950YNF8-F1
#
_entry.id   AF-A0A950YNF8-F1
#
_cell.length_a   1.000
_cell.length_b   1.000
_cell.length_c   1.000
_cell.angle_alpha   90.00
_cell.angle_beta   90.00
_cell.angle_gamma   90.00
#
_symmetry.space_group_name_H-M   'P 1'
#
loop_
_entity.id
_entity.type
_entity.pdbx_description
1 polymer ?
#
loop_
_entity_poly.entity_id
_entity_poly.type
_entity_poly.pdbx_seq_one_letter_code
_entity_poly.pdbx_strand_id
1 'polypeptide(L)'
;VPVMLLGCVAPYANRLALGHVAQTGTVTGGLYALSTAGSLVGTFAAALLLIPLIGTHRTFLVFALALAVVAVAASASWRWLVVPALIAGLLAVPPPAVGADVSGARVIFSAETQYQYARVLQFRSGERWLQLNEGVAIHSLYRPWSYLTGGYWDDFLVLPLAGERGLPRRLAILGDAAGTVARAYGHYYPGTRVDAVELDGELTTIGRRYFDLRGADLHLYTADARPWLAASKASYDAIFVDAYRQPYIPFYLVTREFFASVRAHLRPGGVTIVNVGQIPGSNGLEKVVTATMRADFAYVMRDRISDSNTLVVASDAPLSSARILSAAATGAALPRGLWPLAGGVAERLGPGLSGGSVYTDDRAPVEWLTDLSILRYALGRR
;
A
#
# COMPACT_ATOMS: atom_id res chain seq x y z
N VAL A 1 -26.76 -8.30 -2.34
CA VAL A 1 -27.64 -9.43 -2.70
C VAL A 1 -27.17 -10.79 -2.15
N PRO A 2 -25.93 -11.25 -2.34
CA PRO A 2 -25.51 -12.61 -1.91
C PRO A 2 -25.54 -12.82 -0.39
N VAL A 3 -25.02 -11.87 0.38
CA VAL A 3 -25.06 -11.91 1.87
C VAL A 3 -26.48 -11.88 2.40
N MET A 4 -27.39 -11.16 1.73
CA MET A 4 -28.81 -11.11 2.08
C MET A 4 -29.46 -12.48 1.91
N LEU A 5 -29.19 -13.18 0.80
CA LEU A 5 -29.70 -14.52 0.54
C LEU A 5 -29.14 -15.56 1.53
N LEU A 6 -27.86 -15.46 1.90
CA LEU A 6 -27.25 -16.28 2.95
C LEU A 6 -27.89 -16.04 4.32
N GLY A 7 -28.19 -14.78 4.64
CA GLY A 7 -28.90 -14.42 5.87
C GLY A 7 -30.32 -14.99 5.96
N CYS A 8 -30.96 -15.30 4.82
CA CYS A 8 -32.28 -15.93 4.78
C CYS A 8 -32.26 -17.44 5.10
N VAL A 9 -31.10 -18.09 5.12
CA VAL A 9 -30.99 -19.55 5.35
C VAL A 9 -31.49 -19.93 6.74
N ALA A 10 -31.06 -19.24 7.80
CA ALA A 10 -31.46 -19.56 9.17
C ALA A 10 -32.97 -19.35 9.43
N PRO A 11 -33.58 -18.20 9.04
CA PRO A 11 -35.03 -18.01 9.16
C PRO A 11 -35.85 -19.06 8.38
N TYR A 12 -35.39 -19.43 7.18
CA TYR A 12 -36.09 -20.41 6.34
C TYR A 12 -35.97 -21.83 6.89
N ALA A 13 -34.77 -22.22 7.35
CA ALA A 13 -34.54 -23.50 8.03
C ALA A 13 -35.40 -23.63 9.29
N ASN A 14 -35.51 -22.55 10.07
CA ASN A 14 -36.39 -22.54 11.24
C ASN A 14 -37.85 -22.73 10.83
N ARG A 15 -38.33 -22.03 9.79
CA ARG A 15 -39.69 -22.20 9.27
C ARG A 15 -39.99 -23.62 8.79
N LEU A 16 -39.03 -24.30 8.17
CA LEU A 16 -39.19 -25.69 7.71
C LEU A 16 -39.18 -26.70 8.87
N ALA A 17 -38.45 -26.42 9.96
CA ALA A 17 -38.33 -27.32 11.11
C ALA A 17 -39.49 -27.18 12.12
N LEU A 18 -40.24 -26.09 12.08
CA LEU A 18 -41.33 -25.82 13.00
C LEU A 18 -42.65 -26.48 12.55
N GLY A 19 -42.86 -27.73 12.96
CA GLY A 19 -44.11 -28.45 12.78
C GLY A 19 -45.12 -28.33 13.94
N HIS A 20 -44.65 -28.06 15.18
CA HIS A 20 -45.49 -28.03 16.39
C HIS A 20 -45.01 -26.99 17.41
N VAL A 21 -45.94 -26.22 17.99
CA VAL A 21 -45.67 -25.09 18.91
C VAL A 21 -44.90 -25.52 20.17
N ALA A 22 -45.11 -26.74 20.66
CA ALA A 22 -44.51 -27.25 21.90
C ALA A 22 -43.00 -27.56 21.83
N GLN A 23 -42.42 -27.74 20.62
CA GLN A 23 -41.00 -28.05 20.42
C GLN A 23 -40.20 -26.87 19.82
N THR A 24 -40.84 -25.72 19.68
CA THR A 24 -40.28 -24.52 19.05
C THR A 24 -38.96 -24.08 19.68
N GLY A 25 -38.85 -24.13 21.02
CA GLY A 25 -37.66 -23.66 21.74
C GLY A 25 -36.42 -24.52 21.54
N THR A 26 -36.55 -25.85 21.62
CA THR A 26 -35.42 -26.78 21.48
C THR A 26 -34.93 -26.90 20.04
N VAL A 27 -35.86 -26.92 19.07
CA VAL A 27 -35.54 -26.95 17.64
C VAL A 27 -34.87 -25.64 17.22
N THR A 28 -35.42 -24.50 17.61
CA THR A 28 -34.81 -23.18 17.32
C THR A 28 -33.44 -23.07 17.98
N GLY A 29 -33.31 -23.44 19.27
CA GLY A 29 -32.05 -23.40 20.00
C GLY A 29 -30.96 -24.28 19.39
N GLY A 30 -31.31 -25.51 18.96
CA GLY A 30 -30.39 -26.41 18.29
C GLY A 30 -29.91 -25.90 16.93
N LEU A 31 -30.82 -25.30 16.13
CA LEU A 31 -30.47 -24.66 14.86
C LEU A 31 -29.54 -23.47 15.06
N TYR A 32 -29.77 -22.64 16.07
CA TYR A 32 -28.87 -21.54 16.42
C TYR A 32 -27.50 -22.05 16.87
N ALA A 33 -27.44 -23.06 17.73
CA ALA A 33 -26.17 -23.66 18.18
C ALA A 33 -25.36 -24.22 17.00
N LEU A 34 -26.00 -24.93 16.08
CA LEU A 34 -25.36 -25.45 14.88
C LEU A 34 -24.87 -24.32 13.97
N SER A 35 -25.66 -23.26 13.80
CA SER A 35 -25.27 -22.09 13.01
C SER A 35 -24.06 -21.37 13.60
N THR A 36 -23.99 -21.20 14.92
CA THR A 36 -22.85 -20.60 15.62
C THR A 36 -21.60 -21.46 15.52
N ALA A 37 -21.72 -22.79 15.70
CA ALA A 37 -20.59 -23.69 15.53
C ALA A 37 -20.07 -23.67 14.09
N GLY A 38 -20.98 -23.73 13.11
CA GLY A 38 -20.65 -23.67 11.70
C GLY A 38 -20.00 -22.34 11.28
N SER A 39 -20.45 -21.20 11.82
CA SER A 39 -19.86 -19.91 11.52
C SER A 39 -18.45 -19.79 12.10
N LEU A 40 -18.21 -20.24 13.34
CA LEU A 40 -16.87 -20.30 13.92
C LEU A 40 -15.93 -21.17 13.07
N VAL A 41 -16.35 -22.39 12.74
CA VAL A 41 -15.55 -23.30 11.91
C VAL A 41 -15.30 -22.70 10.53
N GLY A 42 -16.32 -22.12 9.89
CA GLY A 42 -16.19 -21.48 8.58
C GLY A 42 -15.23 -20.29 8.60
N THR A 43 -15.31 -19.43 9.62
CA THR A 43 -14.43 -18.27 9.79
C THR A 43 -12.98 -18.69 10.01
N PHE A 44 -12.72 -19.66 10.90
CA PHE A 44 -11.35 -20.13 11.14
C PHE A 44 -10.80 -20.93 9.97
N ALA A 45 -11.60 -21.80 9.34
CA ALA A 45 -11.17 -22.54 8.15
C ALA A 45 -10.86 -21.59 6.99
N ALA A 46 -11.65 -20.54 6.77
CA ALA A 46 -11.36 -19.52 5.77
C ALA A 46 -10.04 -18.81 6.06
N ALA A 47 -9.91 -18.23 7.26
CA ALA A 47 -8.80 -17.34 7.60
C ALA A 47 -7.46 -18.07 7.82
N LEU A 48 -7.48 -19.26 8.44
CA LEU A 48 -6.26 -19.96 8.87
C LEU A 48 -5.83 -21.06 7.90
N LEU A 49 -6.73 -21.58 7.06
CA LEU A 49 -6.46 -22.73 6.19
C LEU A 49 -6.65 -22.38 4.72
N LEU A 50 -7.87 -22.00 4.31
CA LEU A 50 -8.21 -21.90 2.89
C LEU A 50 -7.55 -20.67 2.22
N ILE A 51 -7.68 -19.48 2.81
CA ILE A 51 -7.10 -18.26 2.21
C ILE A 51 -5.58 -18.38 2.08
N PRO A 52 -4.81 -18.81 3.11
CA PRO A 52 -3.36 -18.98 2.98
C PRO A 52 -2.93 -20.06 1.98
N LEU A 53 -3.67 -21.18 1.87
CA LEU A 53 -3.25 -22.33 1.04
C LEU A 53 -3.69 -22.22 -0.42
N ILE A 54 -4.88 -21.70 -0.67
CA ILE A 54 -5.51 -21.73 -2.01
C ILE A 54 -5.93 -20.36 -2.51
N GLY A 55 -5.73 -19.29 -1.74
CA GLY A 55 -6.09 -17.93 -2.11
C GLY A 55 -7.56 -17.60 -1.86
N THR A 56 -7.90 -16.31 -1.99
CA THR A 56 -9.23 -15.79 -1.65
C THR A 56 -10.28 -16.23 -2.67
N HIS A 57 -9.97 -16.13 -3.97
CA HIS A 57 -10.88 -16.51 -5.05
C HIS A 57 -11.31 -17.98 -4.96
N ARG A 58 -10.36 -18.91 -4.76
CA ARG A 58 -10.68 -20.34 -4.64
C ARG A 58 -11.41 -20.64 -3.33
N THR A 59 -11.11 -19.93 -2.24
CA THR A 59 -11.85 -20.05 -0.99
C THR A 59 -13.34 -19.73 -1.19
N PHE A 60 -13.67 -18.67 -1.93
CA PHE A 60 -15.06 -18.36 -2.28
C PHE A 60 -15.70 -19.46 -3.13
N LEU A 61 -14.99 -20.01 -4.12
CA LEU A 61 -15.49 -21.11 -4.94
C LEU A 61 -15.72 -22.39 -4.11
N VAL A 62 -14.86 -22.69 -3.14
CA VAL A 62 -15.03 -23.84 -2.22
C VAL A 62 -16.29 -23.67 -1.37
N PHE A 63 -16.53 -22.49 -0.80
CA PHE A 63 -17.77 -22.23 -0.06
C PHE A 63 -19.01 -22.23 -0.96
N ALA A 64 -18.90 -21.66 -2.17
CA ALA A 64 -19.98 -21.71 -3.16
C ALA A 64 -20.32 -23.16 -3.56
N LEU A 65 -19.30 -24.01 -3.74
CA LEU A 65 -19.46 -25.43 -4.04
C LEU A 65 -20.14 -26.17 -2.88
N ALA A 66 -19.69 -25.94 -1.65
CA ALA A 66 -20.29 -26.53 -0.45
C ALA A 66 -21.78 -26.18 -0.34
N LEU A 67 -22.12 -24.90 -0.54
CA LEU A 67 -23.51 -24.44 -0.55
C LEU A 67 -24.32 -25.05 -1.69
N ALA A 68 -23.75 -25.14 -2.89
CA ALA A 68 -24.41 -25.75 -4.04
C ALA A 68 -24.70 -27.24 -3.81
N VAL A 69 -23.77 -27.98 -3.21
CA VAL A 69 -23.95 -29.41 -2.86
C VAL A 69 -25.10 -29.57 -1.85
N VAL A 70 -25.13 -28.74 -0.80
CA VAL A 70 -26.23 -28.75 0.19
C VAL A 70 -27.56 -28.42 -0.47
N ALA A 71 -27.61 -27.43 -1.36
CA ALA A 71 -28.83 -27.04 -2.07
C ALA A 71 -29.35 -28.16 -2.99
N VAL A 72 -28.47 -28.85 -3.71
CA VAL A 72 -28.85 -30.00 -4.55
C VAL A 72 -29.42 -31.13 -3.68
N ALA A 73 -28.73 -31.48 -2.59
CA ALA A 73 -29.17 -32.51 -1.65
C ALA A 73 -30.56 -32.19 -1.06
N ALA A 74 -30.80 -30.94 -0.69
CA ALA A 74 -32.09 -30.49 -0.17
C ALA A 74 -33.21 -30.47 -1.22
N SER A 75 -32.89 -30.19 -2.49
CA SER A 75 -33.87 -30.14 -3.58
C SER A 75 -34.33 -31.51 -4.09
N ALA A 76 -33.57 -32.57 -3.78
CA ALA A 76 -33.75 -33.93 -4.29
C ALA A 76 -33.91 -34.04 -5.83
N SER A 77 -33.40 -33.06 -6.60
CA SER A 77 -33.52 -33.01 -8.05
C SER A 77 -32.14 -33.04 -8.71
N TRP A 78 -31.89 -34.12 -9.47
CA TRP A 78 -30.63 -34.35 -10.18
C TRP A 78 -30.33 -33.27 -11.24
N ARG A 79 -31.35 -32.54 -11.71
CA ARG A 79 -31.21 -31.48 -12.72
C ARG A 79 -30.34 -30.32 -12.22
N TRP A 80 -30.24 -30.14 -10.90
CA TRP A 80 -29.43 -29.09 -10.29
C TRP A 80 -27.96 -29.48 -10.11
N LEU A 81 -27.55 -30.74 -10.38
CA LEU A 81 -26.15 -31.19 -10.33
C LEU A 81 -25.24 -30.41 -11.29
N VAL A 82 -25.82 -29.78 -12.33
CA VAL A 82 -25.08 -28.89 -13.23
C VAL A 82 -24.42 -27.73 -12.48
N VAL A 83 -25.02 -27.21 -11.41
CA VAL A 83 -24.49 -26.06 -10.64
C VAL A 83 -23.19 -26.40 -9.90
N PRO A 84 -23.14 -27.42 -9.01
CA PRO A 84 -21.88 -27.80 -8.39
C PRO A 84 -20.85 -28.31 -9.40
N ALA A 85 -21.27 -28.96 -10.50
CA ALA A 85 -20.36 -29.38 -11.57
C ALA A 85 -19.68 -28.17 -12.25
N LEU A 86 -20.44 -27.11 -12.56
CA LEU A 86 -19.88 -25.87 -13.12
C LEU A 86 -18.93 -25.18 -12.13
N ILE A 87 -19.30 -25.08 -10.84
CA ILE A 87 -18.44 -24.48 -9.81
C ILE A 87 -17.16 -25.29 -9.62
N ALA A 88 -17.26 -26.63 -9.61
CA ALA A 88 -16.10 -27.51 -9.55
C ALA A 88 -15.20 -27.35 -10.78
N GLY A 89 -15.79 -27.19 -11.97
CA GLY A 89 -15.05 -26.83 -13.19
C GLY A 89 -14.29 -25.51 -13.03
N LEU A 90 -14.91 -24.49 -12.44
CA LEU A 90 -14.27 -23.18 -12.20
C LEU A 90 -13.09 -23.26 -11.21
N LEU A 91 -13.06 -24.24 -10.29
CA LEU A 91 -11.88 -24.45 -9.43
C LEU A 91 -10.63 -24.89 -10.21
N ALA A 92 -10.83 -25.60 -11.33
CA ALA A 92 -9.75 -26.02 -12.22
C ALA A 92 -9.33 -24.92 -13.20
N VAL A 93 -10.19 -23.92 -13.42
CA VAL A 93 -9.85 -22.73 -14.22
C VAL A 93 -8.95 -21.83 -13.38
N PRO A 94 -7.74 -21.47 -13.86
CA PRO A 94 -6.93 -20.48 -13.16
C PRO A 94 -7.76 -19.20 -13.00
N PRO A 95 -7.70 -18.53 -11.82
CA PRO A 95 -8.50 -17.34 -11.58
C PRO A 95 -8.33 -16.41 -12.78
N PRO A 96 -9.42 -15.89 -13.37
CA PRO A 96 -9.30 -14.94 -14.45
C PRO A 96 -8.36 -13.86 -13.94
N ALA A 97 -7.27 -13.61 -14.66
CA ALA A 97 -6.42 -12.47 -14.35
C ALA A 97 -7.39 -11.28 -14.26
N VAL A 98 -7.55 -10.71 -13.07
CA VAL A 98 -8.33 -9.50 -12.90
C VAL A 98 -7.56 -8.45 -13.69
N GLY A 99 -7.96 -8.26 -14.96
CA GLY A 99 -7.11 -7.66 -15.97
C GLY A 99 -7.31 -8.27 -17.35
N ALA A 100 -8.43 -7.93 -17.99
CA ALA A 100 -8.35 -7.67 -19.43
C ALA A 100 -7.19 -6.69 -19.68
N ASP A 101 -6.53 -6.78 -20.84
CA ASP A 101 -5.55 -5.78 -21.25
C ASP A 101 -6.15 -4.39 -21.03
N VAL A 102 -5.56 -3.63 -20.11
CA VAL A 102 -5.96 -2.25 -19.84
C VAL A 102 -5.54 -1.46 -21.08
N SER A 103 -6.43 -0.67 -21.69
CA SER A 103 -6.21 0.03 -22.97
C SER A 103 -4.76 0.52 -23.17
N GLY A 104 -3.96 -0.25 -23.93
CA GLY A 104 -2.55 0.05 -24.24
C GLY A 104 -1.47 -0.76 -23.50
N ALA A 105 -1.83 -1.59 -22.52
CA ALA A 105 -0.92 -2.45 -21.75
C ALA A 105 -1.43 -3.88 -21.61
N ARG A 106 -0.49 -4.83 -21.65
CA ARG A 106 -0.72 -6.24 -21.41
C ARG A 106 -0.35 -6.63 -19.98
N VAL A 107 -1.19 -7.43 -19.32
CA VAL A 107 -0.81 -8.04 -18.04
C VAL A 107 0.21 -9.16 -18.34
N ILE A 108 1.45 -9.00 -17.87
CA ILE A 108 2.53 -9.98 -18.05
C ILE A 108 2.77 -10.86 -16.82
N PHE A 109 2.23 -10.46 -15.67
CA PHE A 109 2.28 -11.19 -14.42
C PHE A 109 1.14 -10.76 -13.50
N SER A 110 0.59 -11.70 -12.74
CA SER A 110 -0.36 -11.45 -11.66
C SER A 110 -0.24 -12.51 -10.58
N ALA A 111 -0.36 -12.13 -9.32
CA ALA A 111 -0.35 -13.04 -8.18
C ALA A 111 -1.20 -12.49 -7.02
N GLU A 112 -1.83 -13.37 -6.24
CA GLU A 112 -2.31 -13.06 -4.89
C GLU A 112 -1.15 -13.32 -3.91
N THR A 113 -0.73 -12.30 -3.18
CA THR A 113 0.26 -12.41 -2.09
C THR A 113 -0.48 -12.58 -0.75
N GLN A 114 0.28 -12.75 0.34
CA GLN A 114 -0.31 -12.77 1.68
C GLN A 114 -1.01 -11.45 2.04
N TYR A 115 -0.61 -10.33 1.41
CA TYR A 115 -1.09 -9.00 1.76
C TYR A 115 -2.08 -8.42 0.74
N GLN A 116 -1.91 -8.74 -0.54
CA GLN A 116 -2.62 -8.04 -1.62
C GLN A 116 -2.57 -8.80 -2.96
N TYR A 117 -3.42 -8.39 -3.89
CA TYR A 117 -3.30 -8.82 -5.28
C TYR A 117 -2.31 -7.91 -6.01
N ALA A 118 -1.32 -8.46 -6.69
CA ALA A 118 -0.33 -7.72 -7.45
C ALA A 118 -0.40 -8.08 -8.94
N ARG A 119 -0.30 -7.08 -9.83
CA ARG A 119 -0.18 -7.29 -11.28
C ARG A 119 0.85 -6.37 -11.91
N VAL A 120 1.56 -6.90 -12.91
CA VAL A 120 2.52 -6.16 -13.73
C VAL A 120 1.94 -5.95 -15.11
N LEU A 121 1.75 -4.69 -15.46
CA LEU A 121 1.35 -4.24 -16.79
C LEU A 121 2.60 -3.91 -17.60
N GLN A 122 2.63 -4.32 -18.86
CA GLN A 122 3.66 -3.93 -19.82
C GLN A 122 3.03 -3.24 -21.03
N PHE A 123 3.47 -2.01 -21.29
CA PHE A 123 3.08 -1.24 -22.47
C PHE A 123 3.91 -1.65 -23.68
N ARG A 124 3.43 -1.31 -24.88
CA ARG A 124 4.17 -1.55 -26.13
C ARG A 124 5.56 -0.92 -26.16
N SER A 125 5.75 0.19 -25.46
CA SER A 125 7.05 0.85 -25.32
C SER A 125 8.05 0.00 -24.53
N GLY A 126 7.58 -0.91 -23.66
CA GLY A 126 8.39 -1.63 -22.68
C GLY A 126 8.34 -1.03 -21.28
N GLU A 127 7.65 0.10 -21.09
CA GLU A 127 7.30 0.63 -19.76
C GLU A 127 6.47 -0.41 -18.99
N ARG A 128 6.73 -0.52 -17.69
CA ARG A 128 6.01 -1.44 -16.81
C ARG A 128 5.49 -0.74 -15.58
N TRP A 129 4.25 -1.05 -15.21
CA TRP A 129 3.60 -0.55 -14.00
C TRP A 129 3.24 -1.69 -13.07
N LEU A 130 3.54 -1.53 -11.78
CA LEU A 130 3.02 -2.37 -10.71
C LEU A 130 1.72 -1.76 -10.22
N GLN A 131 0.65 -2.53 -10.30
CA GLN A 131 -0.65 -2.20 -9.71
C GLN A 131 -1.01 -3.22 -8.65
N LEU A 132 -1.52 -2.73 -7.54
CA LEU A 132 -1.98 -3.54 -6.42
C LEU A 132 -3.51 -3.42 -6.32
N ASN A 133 -4.16 -4.48 -5.86
CA ASN A 133 -5.60 -4.60 -5.65
C ASN A 133 -6.45 -4.09 -6.84
N GLU A 134 -7.28 -3.07 -6.63
CA GLU A 134 -8.18 -2.50 -7.66
C GLU A 134 -7.42 -1.74 -8.76
N GLY A 135 -6.11 -1.51 -8.60
CA GLY A 135 -5.28 -0.83 -9.58
C GLY A 135 -5.55 0.67 -9.70
N VAL A 136 -6.07 1.28 -8.63
CA VAL A 136 -6.35 2.72 -8.53
C VAL A 136 -5.07 3.56 -8.55
N ALA A 137 -3.95 3.00 -8.04
CA ALA A 137 -2.65 3.66 -8.04
C ALA A 137 -1.55 2.79 -8.64
N ILE A 138 -0.50 3.46 -9.10
CA ILE A 138 0.74 2.85 -9.56
C ILE A 138 1.70 2.83 -8.38
N HIS A 139 2.22 1.66 -8.03
CA HIS A 139 3.08 1.46 -6.84
C HIS A 139 4.56 1.35 -7.22
N SER A 140 4.84 1.00 -8.48
CA SER A 140 6.19 1.06 -9.04
C SER A 140 6.10 1.25 -10.54
N LEU A 141 7.02 2.03 -11.08
CA LEU A 141 7.16 2.31 -12.50
C LEU A 141 8.57 1.96 -12.95
N TYR A 142 8.67 1.27 -14.09
CA TYR A 142 9.92 0.97 -14.75
C TYR A 142 9.88 1.45 -16.20
N ARG A 143 10.94 2.16 -16.61
CA ARG A 143 11.21 2.52 -18.01
C ARG A 143 12.56 1.93 -18.45
N PRO A 144 12.60 1.19 -19.57
CA PRO A 144 13.86 0.63 -20.04
C PRO A 144 14.86 1.70 -20.53
N TRP A 145 14.39 2.88 -20.93
CA TRP A 145 15.22 3.99 -21.42
C TRP A 145 15.54 5.06 -20.36
N SER A 146 15.00 4.96 -19.15
CA SER A 146 15.15 6.01 -18.14
C SER A 146 15.11 5.47 -16.70
N TYR A 147 15.88 6.11 -15.82
CA TYR A 147 15.75 5.93 -14.37
C TYR A 147 14.76 6.91 -13.74
N LEU A 148 14.48 8.01 -14.44
CA LEU A 148 13.43 8.96 -14.09
C LEU A 148 12.08 8.50 -14.63
N THR A 149 11.06 8.62 -13.79
CA THR A 149 9.68 8.22 -14.00
C THR A 149 8.79 9.36 -14.48
N GLY A 150 9.21 10.61 -14.26
CA GLY A 150 8.36 11.79 -14.42
C GLY A 150 7.24 11.89 -13.37
N GLY A 151 7.28 11.04 -12.34
CA GLY A 151 6.38 11.06 -11.19
C GLY A 151 7.12 11.47 -9.92
N TYR A 152 6.41 11.41 -8.78
CA TYR A 152 6.93 11.88 -7.49
C TYR A 152 8.16 11.12 -7.00
N TRP A 153 8.37 9.87 -7.45
CA TRP A 153 9.53 9.07 -7.08
C TRP A 153 10.86 9.74 -7.43
N ASP A 154 10.87 10.57 -8.48
CA ASP A 154 12.08 11.24 -8.95
C ASP A 154 12.56 12.25 -7.91
N ASP A 155 11.65 12.97 -7.26
CA ASP A 155 11.98 14.06 -6.32
C ASP A 155 12.72 13.56 -5.07
N PHE A 156 12.53 12.29 -4.68
CA PHE A 156 13.34 11.65 -3.64
C PHE A 156 14.84 11.67 -3.93
N LEU A 157 15.25 11.74 -5.20
CA LEU A 157 16.67 11.80 -5.59
C LEU A 157 17.32 13.13 -5.21
N VAL A 158 16.55 14.23 -5.14
CA VAL A 158 17.09 15.58 -4.94
C VAL A 158 16.68 16.20 -3.61
N LEU A 159 15.53 15.84 -3.04
CA LEU A 159 15.03 16.42 -1.80
C LEU A 159 15.97 16.29 -0.58
N PRO A 160 16.80 15.24 -0.42
CA PRO A 160 17.80 15.20 0.65
C PRO A 160 18.77 16.40 0.64
N LEU A 161 19.01 17.01 -0.53
CA LEU A 161 19.84 18.21 -0.65
C LEU A 161 19.25 19.44 0.04
N ALA A 162 17.97 19.44 0.40
CA ALA A 162 17.38 20.51 1.21
C ALA A 162 17.99 20.56 2.63
N GLY A 163 18.39 19.39 3.15
CA GLY A 163 19.01 19.23 4.46
C GLY A 163 20.51 19.51 4.46
N GLU A 164 21.10 19.66 5.64
CA GLU A 164 22.52 20.02 5.80
C GLU A 164 23.48 18.89 5.43
N ARG A 165 23.04 17.62 5.52
CA ARG A 165 23.89 16.48 5.11
C ARG A 165 24.07 16.36 3.60
N GLY A 166 23.17 16.92 2.80
CA GLY A 166 23.18 16.78 1.35
C GLY A 166 22.84 15.36 0.91
N LEU A 167 23.60 14.82 -0.06
CA LEU A 167 23.33 13.49 -0.59
C LEU A 167 23.60 12.39 0.45
N PRO A 168 22.65 11.44 0.62
CA PRO A 168 22.78 10.43 1.65
C PRO A 168 23.85 9.40 1.27
N ARG A 169 24.75 9.08 2.21
CA ARG A 169 25.63 7.90 2.12
C ARG A 169 24.93 6.65 2.62
N ARG A 170 23.97 6.79 3.53
CA ARG A 170 23.08 5.71 3.98
C ARG A 170 21.63 6.16 4.00
N LEU A 171 20.79 5.43 3.28
CA LEU A 171 19.37 5.68 3.08
C LEU A 171 18.56 4.48 3.61
N ALA A 172 17.45 4.74 4.31
CA ALA A 172 16.39 3.77 4.53
C ALA A 172 15.18 4.12 3.65
N ILE A 173 14.59 3.13 2.98
CA ILE A 173 13.31 3.27 2.27
C ILE A 173 12.30 2.39 3.00
N LEU A 174 11.29 3.00 3.60
CA LEU A 174 10.21 2.33 4.33
C LEU A 174 8.98 2.25 3.42
N GLY A 175 8.75 1.06 2.85
CA GLY A 175 7.84 0.85 1.72
C GLY A 175 8.59 1.03 0.40
N ASP A 176 9.12 -0.06 -0.17
CA ASP A 176 9.88 -0.04 -1.42
C ASP A 176 9.08 -0.60 -2.61
N ALA A 177 8.02 -1.39 -2.36
CA ALA A 177 7.25 -2.10 -3.36
C ALA A 177 8.17 -2.91 -4.33
N ALA A 178 8.14 -2.59 -5.63
CA ALA A 178 9.05 -3.18 -6.62
C ALA A 178 10.31 -2.32 -6.89
N GLY A 179 10.53 -1.28 -6.09
CA GLY A 179 11.81 -0.60 -5.91
C GLY A 179 12.15 0.48 -6.94
N THR A 180 11.17 1.29 -7.33
CA THR A 180 11.37 2.42 -8.26
C THR A 180 12.43 3.41 -7.75
N VAL A 181 12.35 3.83 -6.48
CA VAL A 181 13.33 4.75 -5.87
C VAL A 181 14.67 4.04 -5.66
N ALA A 182 14.67 2.81 -5.12
CA ALA A 182 15.88 2.02 -4.92
C ALA A 182 16.67 1.82 -6.22
N ARG A 183 16.01 1.50 -7.33
CA ARG A 183 16.63 1.38 -8.66
C ARG A 183 17.27 2.69 -9.11
N ALA A 184 16.58 3.82 -8.95
CA ALA A 184 17.10 5.12 -9.34
C ALA A 184 18.33 5.51 -8.49
N TYR A 185 18.31 5.23 -7.19
CA TYR A 185 19.46 5.41 -6.30
C TYR A 185 20.65 4.53 -6.72
N GLY A 186 20.42 3.27 -7.05
CA GLY A 186 21.47 2.37 -7.53
C GLY A 186 22.19 2.85 -8.80
N HIS A 187 21.51 3.68 -9.62
CA HIS A 187 22.09 4.28 -10.82
C HIS A 187 22.76 5.63 -10.56
N TYR A 188 22.04 6.58 -9.95
CA TYR A 188 22.53 7.95 -9.78
C TYR A 188 23.52 8.10 -8.62
N TYR A 189 23.42 7.24 -7.61
CA TYR A 189 24.21 7.30 -6.38
C TYR A 189 24.73 5.90 -5.99
N PRO A 190 25.57 5.25 -6.82
CA PRO A 190 26.00 3.86 -6.60
C PRO A 190 26.81 3.67 -5.30
N GLY A 191 27.31 4.76 -4.69
CA GLY A 191 27.99 4.74 -3.39
C GLY A 191 27.05 4.91 -2.17
N THR A 192 25.74 5.09 -2.39
CA THR A 192 24.76 5.15 -1.30
C THR A 192 24.37 3.74 -0.90
N ARG A 193 24.53 3.42 0.39
CA ARG A 193 23.97 2.21 0.97
C ARG A 193 22.46 2.38 1.15
N VAL A 194 21.66 1.54 0.50
CA VAL A 194 20.20 1.59 0.57
C VAL A 194 19.69 0.38 1.36
N ASP A 195 19.09 0.62 2.52
CA ASP A 195 18.31 -0.38 3.26
C ASP A 195 16.83 -0.21 2.87
N ALA A 196 16.30 -1.04 1.97
CA ALA A 196 14.93 -0.99 1.48
C ALA A 196 14.06 -2.05 2.19
N VAL A 197 12.97 -1.60 2.81
CA VAL A 197 12.11 -2.40 3.69
C VAL A 197 10.73 -2.48 3.07
N GLU A 198 10.30 -3.70 2.78
CA GLU A 198 9.00 -3.99 2.17
C GLU A 198 8.27 -5.04 3.00
N LEU A 199 7.00 -4.79 3.30
CA LEU A 199 6.18 -5.71 4.09
C LEU A 199 5.91 -7.00 3.32
N ASP A 200 5.65 -6.87 2.02
CA ASP A 200 5.30 -7.96 1.12
C ASP A 200 6.50 -8.41 0.29
N GLY A 201 7.22 -9.44 0.76
CA GLY A 201 8.43 -9.95 0.12
C GLY A 201 8.23 -10.46 -1.32
N GLU A 202 6.99 -10.79 -1.72
CA GLU A 202 6.68 -11.12 -3.11
C GLU A 202 6.85 -9.90 -4.02
N LEU A 203 6.58 -8.68 -3.54
CA LEU A 203 6.82 -7.45 -4.31
C LEU A 203 8.31 -7.23 -4.59
N THR A 204 9.19 -7.58 -3.64
CA THR A 204 10.65 -7.56 -3.86
C THR A 204 11.05 -8.56 -4.96
N THR A 205 10.47 -9.75 -4.97
CA THR A 205 10.71 -10.76 -6.01
C THR A 205 10.21 -10.27 -7.38
N ILE A 206 9.02 -9.65 -7.42
CA ILE A 206 8.48 -9.00 -8.61
C ILE A 206 9.40 -7.87 -9.09
N GLY A 207 9.92 -7.05 -8.17
CA GLY A 207 10.84 -5.96 -8.45
C GLY A 207 12.11 -6.43 -9.13
N ARG A 208 12.74 -7.49 -8.59
CA ARG A 208 13.93 -8.10 -9.20
C ARG A 208 13.65 -8.66 -10.60
N ARG A 209 12.48 -9.28 -10.79
CA ARG A 209 12.13 -9.97 -12.05
C ARG A 209 11.68 -9.00 -13.16
N TYR A 210 10.92 -7.97 -12.81
CA TYR A 210 10.21 -7.14 -13.79
C TYR A 210 10.57 -5.65 -13.75
N PHE A 211 11.14 -5.13 -12.67
CA PHE A 211 11.39 -3.69 -12.50
C PHE A 211 12.86 -3.32 -12.39
N ASP A 212 13.78 -4.26 -12.63
CA ASP A 212 15.22 -4.02 -12.56
C ASP A 212 15.68 -3.50 -11.18
N LEU A 213 15.11 -4.09 -10.12
CA LEU A 213 15.48 -3.80 -8.74
C LEU A 213 16.88 -4.33 -8.42
N ARG A 214 17.90 -3.49 -8.66
CA ARG A 214 19.31 -3.77 -8.42
C ARG A 214 20.07 -2.51 -8.01
N GLY A 215 21.17 -2.69 -7.30
CA GLY A 215 22.11 -1.63 -6.90
C GLY A 215 23.36 -2.24 -6.29
N ALA A 216 24.48 -1.53 -6.33
CA ALA A 216 25.76 -2.04 -5.83
C ALA A 216 25.75 -2.28 -4.31
N ASP A 217 25.04 -1.45 -3.55
CA ASP A 217 24.92 -1.53 -2.09
C ASP A 217 23.44 -1.46 -1.65
N LEU A 218 22.61 -2.28 -2.29
CA LEU A 218 21.16 -2.41 -2.00
C LEU A 218 20.89 -3.62 -1.09
N HIS A 219 20.32 -3.38 0.08
CA HIS A 219 19.94 -4.37 1.08
C HIS A 219 18.41 -4.40 1.18
N LEU A 220 17.82 -5.56 0.93
CA LEU A 220 16.37 -5.74 0.88
C LEU A 220 15.92 -6.51 2.12
N TYR A 221 14.92 -5.98 2.83
CA TYR A 221 14.35 -6.57 4.04
C TYR A 221 12.85 -6.79 3.86
N THR A 222 12.39 -8.02 4.08
CA THR A 222 10.97 -8.34 4.18
C THR A 222 10.51 -8.18 5.62
N ALA A 223 9.95 -7.01 5.95
CA ALA A 223 9.53 -6.68 7.32
C ALA A 223 8.53 -5.52 7.34
N ASP A 224 7.79 -5.39 8.44
CA ASP A 224 7.07 -4.15 8.74
C ASP A 224 8.08 -3.04 9.08
N ALA A 225 7.95 -1.90 8.40
CA ALA A 225 8.81 -0.74 8.52
C ALA A 225 9.01 -0.26 9.96
N ARG A 226 7.94 -0.17 10.77
CA ARG A 226 8.04 0.42 12.11
C ARG A 226 8.78 -0.49 13.10
N PRO A 227 8.41 -1.77 13.28
CA PRO A 227 9.19 -2.71 14.08
C PRO A 227 10.62 -2.89 13.58
N TRP A 228 10.83 -2.94 12.26
CA TRP A 228 12.17 -3.05 11.68
C TRP A 228 13.05 -1.87 12.06
N LEU A 229 12.52 -0.64 11.95
CA LEU A 229 13.26 0.57 12.31
C LEU A 229 13.57 0.58 13.80
N ALA A 230 12.60 0.26 14.65
CA ALA A 230 12.78 0.21 16.10
C ALA A 230 13.83 -0.84 16.56
N ALA A 231 13.96 -1.94 15.82
CA ALA A 231 14.97 -2.98 16.09
C ALA A 231 16.37 -2.63 15.51
N SER A 232 16.44 -1.66 14.60
CA SER A 232 17.67 -1.28 13.93
C SER A 232 18.61 -0.51 14.88
N LYS A 233 19.91 -0.77 14.78
CA LYS A 233 20.95 0.03 15.47
C LYS A 233 21.60 1.06 14.54
N ALA A 234 21.05 1.20 13.34
CA ALA A 234 21.57 2.05 12.30
C ALA A 234 21.22 3.51 12.50
N SER A 235 22.06 4.40 11.99
CA SER A 235 21.68 5.79 11.76
C SER A 235 21.80 6.13 10.28
N TYR A 236 20.86 6.92 9.78
CA TYR A 236 20.66 7.23 8.38
C TYR A 236 20.88 8.70 8.08
N ASP A 237 21.36 9.02 6.88
CA ASP A 237 21.41 10.40 6.40
C ASP A 237 20.03 10.85 5.87
N ALA A 238 19.26 9.88 5.33
CA ALA A 238 17.89 10.08 4.92
C ALA A 238 17.02 8.84 5.23
N ILE A 239 15.76 9.06 5.61
CA ILE A 239 14.74 8.01 5.76
C ILE A 239 13.55 8.40 4.88
N PHE A 240 13.17 7.56 3.94
CA PHE A 240 12.00 7.76 3.09
C PHE A 240 10.85 6.91 3.60
N VAL A 241 9.65 7.47 3.65
CA VAL A 241 8.42 6.79 4.03
C VAL A 241 7.47 6.85 2.84
N ASP A 242 7.36 5.73 2.14
CA ASP A 242 6.52 5.54 0.96
C ASP A 242 5.69 4.25 1.09
N ALA A 243 5.07 4.07 2.26
CA ALA A 243 4.31 2.88 2.62
C ALA A 243 2.80 3.13 2.53
N TYR A 244 2.09 2.24 1.84
CA TYR A 244 0.64 2.31 1.67
C TYR A 244 -0.02 0.95 1.89
N ARG A 245 -1.19 0.97 2.52
CA ARG A 245 -2.19 -0.08 2.46
C ARG A 245 -3.43 0.53 1.83
N GLN A 246 -3.55 0.43 0.50
CA GLN A 246 -4.50 1.22 -0.25
C GLN A 246 -5.91 1.24 0.37
N PRO A 247 -6.58 2.40 0.40
CA PRO A 247 -6.11 3.73 -0.04
C PRO A 247 -5.32 4.54 1.00
N TYR A 248 -4.89 3.95 2.12
CA TYR A 248 -4.39 4.67 3.28
C TYR A 248 -2.87 4.54 3.47
N ILE A 249 -2.25 5.57 4.06
CA ILE A 249 -0.98 5.39 4.78
C ILE A 249 -1.32 4.63 6.07
N PRO A 250 -0.61 3.54 6.44
CA PRO A 250 -0.87 2.85 7.69
C PRO A 250 -0.81 3.82 8.88
N PHE A 251 -1.86 3.85 9.72
CA PHE A 251 -2.00 4.88 10.75
C PHE A 251 -0.79 5.00 11.68
N TYR A 252 -0.16 3.86 11.99
CA TYR A 252 0.98 3.76 12.89
C TYR A 252 2.29 4.30 12.28
N LEU A 253 2.30 4.72 11.02
CA LEU A 253 3.42 5.37 10.33
C LEU A 253 3.24 6.89 10.21
N VAL A 254 2.18 7.45 10.79
CA VAL A 254 1.92 8.90 10.82
C VAL A 254 1.63 9.40 12.23
N THR A 255 2.20 8.74 13.24
CA THR A 255 2.09 9.14 14.65
C THR A 255 3.35 9.86 15.12
N ARG A 256 3.18 10.66 16.17
CA ARG A 256 4.29 11.31 16.87
C ARG A 256 5.34 10.30 17.34
N GLU A 257 4.91 9.16 17.90
CA GLU A 257 5.81 8.12 18.37
C GLU A 257 6.64 7.50 17.25
N PHE A 258 6.03 7.31 16.07
CA PHE A 258 6.76 6.88 14.89
C PHE A 258 7.77 7.94 14.43
N PHE A 259 7.38 9.22 14.35
CA PHE A 259 8.31 10.28 13.93
C PHE A 259 9.42 10.53 14.94
N ALA A 260 9.18 10.37 16.25
CA ALA A 260 10.21 10.35 17.27
C ALA A 260 11.21 9.19 17.06
N SER A 261 10.72 7.99 16.70
CA SER A 261 11.58 6.86 16.33
C SER A 261 12.39 7.16 15.07
N VAL A 262 11.79 7.73 14.02
CA VAL A 262 12.49 8.15 12.80
C VAL A 262 13.58 9.16 13.13
N ARG A 263 13.26 10.18 13.93
CA ARG A 263 14.20 11.21 14.38
C ARG A 263 15.40 10.60 15.11
N ALA A 264 15.18 9.64 16.01
CA ALA A 264 16.25 8.97 16.75
C ALA A 264 17.20 8.16 15.84
N HIS A 265 16.74 7.73 14.66
CA HIS A 265 17.55 7.01 13.67
C HIS A 265 18.15 7.93 12.60
N LEU A 266 17.88 9.23 12.63
CA LEU A 266 18.54 10.20 11.75
C LEU A 266 19.86 10.66 12.35
N ARG A 267 20.89 10.73 11.51
CA ARG A 267 22.14 11.43 11.85
C ARG A 267 21.88 12.94 11.95
N PRO A 268 22.71 13.70 12.69
CA PRO A 268 22.61 15.16 12.72
C PRO A 268 22.59 15.75 11.30
N GLY A 269 21.60 16.61 11.05
CA GLY A 269 21.33 17.25 9.76
C GLY A 269 20.67 16.35 8.70
N GLY A 270 20.34 15.10 9.05
CA GLY A 270 19.62 14.16 8.19
C GLY A 270 18.16 14.55 8.00
N VAL A 271 17.52 13.96 6.99
CA VAL A 271 16.13 14.28 6.64
C VAL A 271 15.23 13.06 6.65
N THR A 272 13.96 13.26 6.98
CA THR A 272 12.91 12.30 6.63
C THR A 272 12.00 12.89 5.56
N ILE A 273 11.54 12.05 4.63
CA ILE A 273 10.67 12.43 3.54
C ILE A 273 9.49 11.46 3.50
N VAL A 274 8.27 11.99 3.63
CA VAL A 274 7.05 11.21 3.67
C VAL A 274 6.22 11.52 2.42
N ASN A 275 5.86 10.48 1.66
CA ASN A 275 4.89 10.62 0.58
C ASN A 275 3.48 10.69 1.14
N VAL A 276 2.76 11.74 0.76
CA VAL A 276 1.36 11.96 1.13
C VAL A 276 0.52 11.98 -0.14
N GLY A 277 -0.04 10.83 -0.46
CA GLY A 277 -1.07 10.63 -1.46
C GLY A 277 -2.41 11.09 -0.92
N GLN A 278 -3.07 11.98 -1.65
CA GLN A 278 -4.38 12.52 -1.27
C GLN A 278 -5.27 12.66 -2.50
N ILE A 279 -6.56 12.84 -2.22
CA ILE A 279 -7.56 13.03 -3.28
C ILE A 279 -7.50 14.48 -3.74
N PRO A 280 -7.54 14.76 -5.05
CA PRO A 280 -7.51 16.13 -5.57
C PRO A 280 -8.51 17.04 -4.85
N GLY A 281 -8.01 18.15 -4.31
CA GLY A 281 -8.78 19.13 -3.55
C GLY A 281 -8.84 18.89 -2.04
N SER A 282 -8.48 17.71 -1.54
CA SER A 282 -8.30 17.48 -0.10
C SER A 282 -6.88 17.84 0.33
N ASN A 283 -6.76 18.46 1.52
CA ASN A 283 -5.47 18.73 2.17
C ASN A 283 -5.44 18.28 3.64
N GLY A 284 -6.44 17.51 4.07
CA GLY A 284 -6.59 17.10 5.46
C GLY A 284 -5.44 16.22 5.92
N LEU A 285 -5.10 15.20 5.12
CA LEU A 285 -4.02 14.26 5.44
C LEU A 285 -2.67 14.97 5.47
N GLU A 286 -2.38 15.81 4.48
CA GLU A 286 -1.16 16.61 4.43
C GLU A 286 -1.01 17.52 5.66
N LYS A 287 -2.09 18.19 6.10
CA LYS A 287 -2.09 19.00 7.32
C LYS A 287 -1.77 18.19 8.56
N VAL A 288 -2.40 17.03 8.73
CA VAL A 288 -2.16 16.12 9.87
C VAL A 288 -0.73 15.60 9.88
N VAL A 289 -0.22 15.12 8.74
CA VAL A 289 1.17 14.63 8.62
C VAL A 289 2.13 15.77 8.95
N THR A 290 1.91 16.96 8.39
CA THR A 290 2.74 18.14 8.67
C THR A 290 2.71 18.53 10.15
N ALA A 291 1.53 18.58 10.77
CA ALA A 291 1.36 18.92 12.18
C ALA A 291 2.04 17.90 13.09
N THR A 292 1.93 16.62 12.77
CA THR A 292 2.52 15.53 13.55
C THR A 292 4.05 15.54 13.41
N MET A 293 4.59 15.71 12.20
CA MET A 293 6.04 15.86 12.01
C MET A 293 6.60 17.08 12.75
N ARG A 294 5.86 18.21 12.78
CA ARG A 294 6.26 19.40 13.55
C ARG A 294 6.28 19.20 15.06
N ALA A 295 5.63 18.15 15.59
CA ALA A 295 5.68 17.85 17.02
C ALA A 295 7.04 17.29 17.45
N ASP A 296 7.80 16.68 16.53
CA ASP A 296 9.11 16.08 16.82
C ASP A 296 10.27 16.70 16.05
N PHE A 297 10.03 17.37 14.91
CA PHE A 297 11.06 18.01 14.09
C PHE A 297 10.94 19.54 14.09
N ALA A 298 12.09 20.22 14.14
CA ALA A 298 12.16 21.68 14.16
C ALA A 298 11.77 22.33 12.82
N TYR A 299 12.11 21.69 11.70
CA TYR A 299 11.87 22.22 10.35
C TYR A 299 11.05 21.24 9.53
N VAL A 300 9.93 21.71 8.98
CA VAL A 300 9.05 20.93 8.10
C VAL A 300 8.69 21.76 6.87
N MET A 301 9.04 21.24 5.70
CA MET A 301 8.72 21.80 4.38
C MET A 301 7.88 20.80 3.58
N ARG A 302 7.31 21.25 2.47
CA ARG A 302 6.61 20.38 1.52
C ARG A 302 7.05 20.67 0.09
N ASP A 303 7.07 19.63 -0.73
CA ASP A 303 7.13 19.70 -2.18
C ASP A 303 5.79 19.20 -2.74
N ARG A 304 5.01 20.11 -3.32
CA ARG A 304 3.70 19.80 -3.90
C ARG A 304 3.88 19.46 -5.38
N ILE A 305 3.86 18.18 -5.70
CA ILE A 305 4.20 17.64 -7.01
C ILE A 305 3.00 17.65 -7.92
N SER A 306 1.83 17.30 -7.38
CA SER A 306 0.55 17.34 -8.07
C SER A 306 -0.58 17.70 -7.09
N ASP A 307 -1.81 17.70 -7.58
CA ASP A 307 -3.00 17.83 -6.72
C ASP A 307 -3.26 16.59 -5.85
N SER A 308 -2.61 15.47 -6.16
CA SER A 308 -2.79 14.19 -5.46
C SER A 308 -1.56 13.70 -4.71
N ASN A 309 -0.39 14.30 -4.90
CA ASN A 309 0.85 13.88 -4.25
C ASN A 309 1.65 15.07 -3.75
N THR A 310 1.97 15.02 -2.46
CA THR A 310 2.87 15.95 -1.78
C THR A 310 3.94 15.14 -1.05
N LEU A 311 5.22 15.53 -1.18
CA LEU A 311 6.29 15.02 -0.32
C LEU A 311 6.49 16.00 0.84
N VAL A 312 6.33 15.52 2.08
CA VAL A 312 6.60 16.31 3.29
C VAL A 312 7.99 15.98 3.80
N VAL A 313 8.84 17.00 3.93
CA VAL A 313 10.25 16.86 4.33
C VAL A 313 10.43 17.44 5.72
N ALA A 314 11.12 16.72 6.60
CA ALA A 314 11.46 17.23 7.93
C ALA A 314 12.90 16.96 8.35
N SER A 315 13.42 17.84 9.21
CA SER A 315 14.74 17.74 9.83
C SER A 315 14.82 18.53 11.14
N ASP A 316 15.79 18.17 11.97
CA ASP A 316 16.20 18.99 13.14
C ASP A 316 17.07 20.18 12.73
N ALA A 317 17.61 20.18 11.51
CA ALA A 317 18.40 21.27 10.96
C ALA A 317 17.59 22.09 9.93
N PRO A 318 17.94 23.37 9.70
CA PRO A 318 17.24 24.20 8.72
C PRO A 318 17.18 23.55 7.34
N LEU A 319 16.00 23.52 6.72
CA LEU A 319 15.79 23.07 5.34
C LEU A 319 15.84 24.26 4.38
N SER A 320 16.40 24.08 3.18
CA SER A 320 16.50 25.17 2.20
C SER A 320 16.56 24.68 0.75
N SER A 321 15.71 25.24 -0.12
CA SER A 321 15.79 25.05 -1.57
C SER A 321 17.08 25.61 -2.18
N ALA A 322 17.71 26.61 -1.54
CA ALA A 322 18.98 27.17 -2.01
C ALA A 322 20.11 26.12 -1.98
N ARG A 323 20.08 25.16 -1.06
CA ARG A 323 21.05 24.06 -1.02
C ARG A 323 20.88 23.10 -2.21
N ILE A 324 19.64 22.84 -2.63
CA ILE A 324 19.33 22.07 -3.84
C ILE A 324 19.93 22.76 -5.07
N LEU A 325 19.68 24.06 -5.22
CA LEU A 325 20.20 24.86 -6.34
C LEU A 325 21.74 24.94 -6.33
N SER A 326 22.35 25.11 -5.15
CA SER A 326 23.81 25.15 -5.00
C SER A 326 24.47 23.82 -5.39
N ALA A 327 23.86 22.69 -5.02
CA ALA A 327 24.35 21.36 -5.40
C ALA A 327 24.26 21.11 -6.91
N ALA A 328 23.21 21.64 -7.57
CA ALA A 328 23.09 21.60 -9.03
C ALA A 328 24.13 22.51 -9.72
N ALA A 329 24.34 23.73 -9.21
CA ALA A 329 25.25 24.71 -9.81
C ALA A 329 26.73 24.32 -9.68
N THR A 330 27.13 23.73 -8.57
CA THR A 330 28.53 23.31 -8.34
C THR A 330 28.89 22.01 -9.06
N GLY A 331 27.90 21.20 -9.46
CA GLY A 331 28.08 19.95 -10.21
C GLY A 331 28.86 18.84 -9.50
N ALA A 332 29.40 19.09 -8.30
CA ALA A 332 30.24 18.15 -7.56
C ALA A 332 29.42 17.11 -6.78
N ALA A 333 28.17 17.44 -6.41
CA ALA A 333 27.28 16.54 -5.69
C ALA A 333 26.24 15.90 -6.61
N LEU A 334 25.59 16.67 -7.49
CA LEU A 334 24.41 16.20 -8.23
C LEU A 334 24.74 15.78 -9.68
N PRO A 335 24.43 14.53 -10.11
CA PRO A 335 24.54 14.12 -11.50
C PRO A 335 23.81 15.07 -12.47
N ARG A 336 24.44 15.38 -13.62
CA ARG A 336 23.90 16.34 -14.62
C ARG A 336 22.47 16.03 -15.06
N GLY A 337 22.12 14.75 -15.17
CA GLY A 337 20.76 14.32 -15.54
C GLY A 337 19.67 14.73 -14.55
N LEU A 338 20.03 15.12 -13.32
CA LEU A 338 19.09 15.52 -12.27
C LEU A 338 18.99 17.04 -12.08
N TRP A 339 19.74 17.84 -12.85
CA TRP A 339 19.72 19.30 -12.69
C TRP A 339 18.36 19.94 -13.00
N PRO A 340 17.63 19.54 -14.08
CA PRO A 340 16.29 20.08 -14.33
C PRO A 340 15.30 19.72 -13.20
N LEU A 341 15.41 18.50 -12.67
CA LEU A 341 14.62 18.03 -11.54
C LEU A 341 14.90 18.86 -10.28
N ALA A 342 16.17 19.12 -9.97
CA ALA A 342 16.57 19.96 -8.85
C ALA A 342 16.03 21.39 -8.95
N GLY A 343 16.01 21.98 -10.14
CA GLY A 343 15.37 23.28 -10.38
C GLY A 343 13.88 23.25 -10.07
N GLY A 344 13.15 22.28 -10.63
CA GLY A 344 11.71 22.15 -10.40
C GLY A 344 11.35 21.88 -8.94
N VAL A 345 12.10 21.02 -8.25
CA VAL A 345 11.90 20.77 -6.82
C VAL A 345 12.19 22.03 -5.99
N ALA A 346 13.28 22.75 -6.27
CA ALA A 346 13.62 23.96 -5.54
C ALA A 346 12.56 25.07 -5.67
N GLU A 347 11.89 25.17 -6.82
CA GLU A 347 10.78 26.10 -7.04
C GLU A 347 9.51 25.72 -6.28
N ARG A 348 9.20 24.43 -6.19
CA ARG A 348 7.99 23.92 -5.52
C ARG A 348 8.15 23.79 -4.00
N LEU A 349 9.38 23.63 -3.51
CA LEU A 349 9.66 23.43 -2.10
C LEU A 349 9.29 24.68 -1.29
N GLY A 350 8.34 24.52 -0.38
CA GLY A 350 7.80 25.61 0.43
C GLY A 350 7.44 25.19 1.85
N PRO A 351 6.87 26.10 2.66
CA PRO A 351 6.44 25.78 4.01
C PRO A 351 5.35 24.70 3.99
N GLY A 352 5.45 23.73 4.91
CA GLY A 352 4.38 22.75 5.11
C GLY A 352 3.06 23.43 5.53
N LEU A 353 1.92 22.80 5.22
CA LEU A 353 0.61 23.37 5.56
C LEU A 353 0.41 23.53 7.07
N SER A 354 -0.33 24.55 7.47
CA SER A 354 -0.75 24.76 8.86
C SER A 354 -2.11 24.14 9.15
N GLY A 355 -2.39 23.89 10.43
CA GLY A 355 -3.59 23.20 10.91
C GLY A 355 -3.42 21.68 10.92
N GLY A 356 -4.50 20.96 11.20
CA GLY A 356 -4.48 19.52 11.46
C GLY A 356 -4.18 19.21 12.93
N SER A 357 -4.68 18.07 13.42
CA SER A 357 -4.35 17.56 14.75
C SER A 357 -3.09 16.71 14.70
N VAL A 358 -2.28 16.76 15.75
CA VAL A 358 -1.18 15.81 15.95
C VAL A 358 -1.76 14.42 16.22
N TYR A 359 -1.31 13.43 15.45
CA TYR A 359 -1.69 12.04 15.65
C TYR A 359 -0.71 11.34 16.59
N THR A 360 -1.25 10.48 17.45
CA THR A 360 -0.49 9.63 18.38
C THR A 360 -0.91 8.19 18.19
N ASP A 361 -0.15 7.26 18.74
CA ASP A 361 -0.51 5.83 18.75
C ASP A 361 -1.90 5.57 19.36
N ASP A 362 -2.30 6.37 20.36
CA ASP A 362 -3.63 6.28 20.97
C ASP A 362 -4.75 6.78 20.03
N ARG A 363 -4.45 7.70 19.11
CA ARG A 363 -5.45 8.32 18.23
C ARG A 363 -4.85 8.81 16.90
N ALA A 364 -5.01 7.98 15.86
CA ALA A 364 -4.64 8.30 14.49
C ALA A 364 -5.71 7.84 13.48
N PRO A 365 -6.87 8.53 13.37
CA PRO A 365 -7.98 8.11 12.51
C PRO A 365 -7.74 8.45 11.03
N VAL A 366 -6.69 7.90 10.43
CA VAL A 366 -6.32 8.14 9.03
C VAL A 366 -7.41 7.69 8.07
N GLU A 367 -8.02 6.54 8.34
CA GLU A 367 -9.05 5.92 7.50
C GLU A 367 -10.27 6.83 7.38
N TRP A 368 -10.78 7.33 8.52
CA TRP A 368 -11.91 8.25 8.56
C TRP A 368 -11.65 9.55 7.79
N LEU A 369 -10.44 10.10 7.91
CA LEU A 369 -10.07 11.34 7.22
C LEU A 369 -10.04 11.15 5.70
N THR A 370 -9.49 10.02 5.25
CA THR A 370 -9.42 9.67 3.83
C THR A 370 -10.81 9.33 3.28
N ASP A 371 -11.62 8.55 3.99
CA ASP A 371 -12.98 8.18 3.57
C ASP A 371 -13.89 9.41 3.42
N LEU A 372 -13.81 10.36 4.36
CA LEU A 372 -14.52 11.63 4.24
C LEU A 372 -14.07 12.44 3.04
N SER A 373 -12.79 12.37 2.68
CA SER A 373 -12.25 13.03 1.49
C SER A 373 -12.77 12.37 0.21
N ILE A 374 -12.86 11.04 0.17
CA ILE A 374 -13.46 10.28 -0.96
C ILE A 374 -14.91 10.70 -1.14
N LEU A 375 -15.69 10.69 -0.06
CA LEU A 375 -17.11 11.06 -0.09
C LEU A 375 -17.32 12.50 -0.56
N ARG A 376 -16.53 13.46 -0.07
CA ARG A 376 -16.63 14.86 -0.49
C ARG A 376 -16.33 15.04 -1.96
N TYR A 377 -15.27 14.39 -2.46
CA TYR A 377 -14.91 14.41 -3.88
C TYR A 377 -16.02 13.81 -4.74
N ALA A 378 -16.55 12.64 -4.38
CA ALA A 378 -17.67 12.00 -5.09
C ALA A 378 -18.94 12.86 -5.11
N LEU A 379 -19.16 13.66 -4.06
CA LEU A 379 -20.30 14.60 -3.95
C LEU A 379 -20.04 15.97 -4.60
N GLY A 380 -18.87 16.19 -5.23
CA GLY A 380 -18.49 17.46 -5.86
C GLY A 380 -18.28 18.61 -4.87
N ARG A 381 -18.20 18.32 -3.56
CA ARG A 381 -17.95 19.31 -2.51
C ARG A 381 -16.44 19.41 -2.31
N ARG A 382 -15.84 20.52 -2.75
CA ARG A 382 -14.41 20.80 -2.56
C ARG A 382 -14.12 21.25 -1.12
#